data_AF-A0A5S5C6R7-F1
#
_entry.id   AF-A0A5S5C6R7-F1
#
_cell.length_a   1.000
_cell.length_b   1.000
_cell.length_c   1.000
_cell.angle_alpha   90.00
_cell.angle_beta   90.00
_cell.angle_gamma   90.00
#
_symmetry.space_group_name_H-M   'P 1'
#
loop_
_entity.id
_entity.type
_entity.pdbx_description
1 polymer ?
#
loop_
_entity_poly.entity_id
_entity_poly.type
_entity_poly.pdbx_seq_one_letter_code
_entity_poly.pdbx_strand_id
1 'polypeptide(L)'
;MKKYVQLFGNLLVYFGVYTAVSLIHNLVIVPMFPAYNDILWRNVPVWITINFAITAALLLGFIGIKKAVRKDGRTDNVIAMSRFANLSRENWIALTILGLAIGIFYLSILKLSFVASAFPGFEEYVTLFMRSDSFVLTFLALVVIGPLFEEVLFRGVIFNLLRRTLPIWATFLAQAVLYAYAQPNPSVQAIAFFLAIIYSFVYLRTGSIWSTIWVSAVMNAFIFTTKQFGLHEVFGDFRDATLFFSALLSLFFMVYTVYVIWRGHGAMRYNVMVGNLVLWVFLYFIIYIPSLLLWNNQLLSIKSIEPFLRENNVLGFVIYDLIALAVYYIVMRALHKESLIKVSNFSAISVKSGVLIGLLGIAMGVWVQSFFKIPYIAEAFPQFEGLFSYLTTATFVILVIFLLIHSVYKEVFFRALVYNVLRTEMNMTLSILMCGVIYGGLFFNWDIPMTVYALAGALIFSAMFEWYRSIWAPIINEFLLFFTYYWFRKLDIPYGTLLIVLLVVSSVAIIGLVAYLYRHRERGTGASTDEAKKSRGRAAEQKAAVSMEMGG
;
A
#
# COMPACT_ATOMS: atom_id res chain seq x y z
N MET A 1 12.01 30.57 -30.60
CA MET A 1 13.01 31.19 -29.70
C MET A 1 12.43 32.19 -28.71
N LYS A 2 11.71 33.25 -29.13
CA LYS A 2 11.22 34.34 -28.24
C LYS A 2 10.53 33.88 -26.94
N LYS A 3 9.64 32.87 -27.00
CA LYS A 3 8.97 32.29 -25.83
C LYS A 3 9.90 31.58 -24.83
N TYR A 4 10.93 30.88 -25.31
CA TYR A 4 11.91 30.21 -24.45
C TYR A 4 12.87 31.21 -23.80
N VAL A 5 13.28 32.26 -24.51
CA VAL A 5 14.09 33.36 -23.94
C VAL A 5 13.34 34.09 -22.84
N GLN A 6 12.04 34.37 -23.05
CA GLN A 6 11.18 34.96 -22.02
C GLN A 6 10.97 34.04 -20.81
N LEU A 7 10.81 32.73 -21.04
CA LEU A 7 10.75 31.74 -19.97
C LEU A 7 12.04 31.77 -19.13
N PHE A 8 13.20 31.66 -19.80
CA PHE A 8 14.49 31.64 -19.13
C PHE A 8 14.77 32.94 -18.37
N GLY A 9 14.49 34.10 -18.96
CA GLY A 9 14.64 35.38 -18.28
C GLY A 9 13.74 35.52 -17.05
N ASN A 10 12.49 35.05 -17.12
CA ASN A 10 11.61 35.04 -15.95
C ASN A 10 12.10 34.07 -14.87
N LEU A 11 12.55 32.87 -15.23
CA LEU A 11 13.12 31.91 -14.28
C LEU A 11 14.36 32.46 -13.59
N LEU A 12 15.26 33.11 -14.33
CA LEU A 12 16.43 33.79 -13.78
C LEU A 12 16.05 34.88 -12.79
N VAL A 13 15.00 35.66 -13.05
CA VAL A 13 14.53 36.67 -12.08
C VAL A 13 13.92 36.00 -10.85
N TYR A 14 12.99 35.07 -11.02
CA TYR A 14 12.29 34.44 -9.88
C TYR A 14 13.26 33.67 -8.97
N PHE A 15 14.16 32.89 -9.57
CA PHE A 15 15.17 32.13 -8.84
C PHE A 15 16.30 33.04 -8.34
N GLY A 16 16.77 33.95 -9.18
CA GLY A 16 17.87 34.85 -8.87
C GLY A 16 17.56 35.83 -7.75
N VAL A 17 16.33 36.33 -7.64
CA VAL A 17 15.92 37.18 -6.51
C VAL A 17 15.99 36.38 -5.20
N TYR A 18 15.49 35.15 -5.17
CA TYR A 18 15.58 34.30 -3.99
C TYR A 18 17.04 34.04 -3.58
N THR A 19 17.89 33.65 -4.54
CA THR A 19 19.32 33.42 -4.27
C THR A 19 20.03 34.69 -3.83
N ALA A 20 19.75 35.84 -4.47
CA ALA A 20 20.35 37.12 -4.12
C ALA A 20 19.95 37.57 -2.72
N VAL A 21 18.68 37.45 -2.35
CA VAL A 21 18.21 37.76 -0.98
C VAL A 21 18.95 36.91 0.04
N SER A 22 19.02 35.59 -0.18
CA SER A 22 19.72 34.67 0.73
C SER A 22 21.23 35.01 0.86
N LEU A 23 21.90 35.30 -0.25
CA LEU A 23 23.33 35.66 -0.26
C LEU A 23 23.59 37.01 0.41
N ILE A 24 22.83 38.06 0.07
CA ILE A 24 22.98 39.39 0.68
C ILE A 24 22.67 39.32 2.17
N HIS A 25 21.62 38.59 2.54
CA HIS A 25 21.25 38.41 3.92
C HIS A 25 22.37 37.77 4.73
N ASN A 26 22.90 36.63 4.26
CA ASN A 26 23.93 35.87 4.97
C ASN A 26 25.32 36.52 4.94
N LEU A 27 25.73 37.12 3.83
CA LEU A 27 27.08 37.64 3.65
C LEU A 27 27.24 39.11 4.03
N VAL A 28 26.13 39.86 4.06
CA VAL A 28 26.15 41.32 4.32
C VAL A 28 25.36 41.67 5.56
N ILE A 29 24.08 41.31 5.63
CA ILE A 29 23.19 41.77 6.72
C ILE A 29 23.57 41.09 8.05
N VAL A 30 23.68 39.76 8.06
CA VAL A 30 23.96 39.00 9.28
C VAL A 30 25.29 39.41 9.94
N PRO A 31 26.42 39.53 9.22
CA PRO A 31 27.69 39.95 9.82
C PRO A 31 27.70 41.43 10.27
N MET A 32 26.92 42.29 9.60
CA MET A 32 26.87 43.73 9.89
C MET A 32 26.13 44.06 11.19
N PHE A 33 25.24 43.18 11.66
CA PHE A 33 24.42 43.40 12.86
C PHE A 33 24.59 42.26 13.88
N PRO A 34 25.58 42.34 14.80
CA PRO A 34 25.87 41.26 15.75
C PRO A 34 24.69 40.83 16.64
N ALA A 35 23.86 41.78 17.08
CA ALA A 35 22.66 41.48 17.86
C ALA A 35 21.61 40.70 17.05
N TYR A 36 21.49 41.00 15.75
CA TYR A 36 20.61 40.27 14.84
C TYR A 36 21.13 38.86 14.58
N ASN A 37 22.45 38.72 14.39
CA ASN A 37 23.12 37.43 14.24
C ASN A 37 22.83 36.51 15.44
N ASP A 38 22.97 37.01 16.69
CA ASP A 38 22.68 36.21 17.89
C ASP A 38 21.22 35.71 17.94
N ILE A 39 20.26 36.58 17.60
CA ILE A 39 18.84 36.20 17.53
C ILE A 39 18.60 35.09 16.51
N LEU A 40 19.22 35.18 15.33
CA LEU A 40 19.07 34.18 14.27
C LEU A 40 19.75 32.85 14.61
N TRP A 41 20.93 32.87 15.22
CA TRP A 41 21.61 31.64 15.66
C TRP A 41 20.84 30.90 16.74
N ARG A 42 20.10 31.64 17.58
CA ARG A 42 19.19 31.07 18.59
C ARG A 42 17.86 30.62 18.01
N ASN A 43 17.47 31.07 16.81
CA ASN A 43 16.18 30.80 16.20
C ASN A 43 16.33 30.67 14.67
N VAL A 44 17.05 29.65 14.21
CA VAL A 44 17.32 29.43 12.77
C VAL A 44 16.04 29.43 11.89
N PRO A 45 14.88 28.93 12.33
CA PRO A 45 13.63 29.02 11.54
C PRO A 45 13.17 30.46 11.24
N VAL A 46 13.49 31.43 12.10
CA VAL A 46 13.16 32.85 11.88
C VAL A 46 13.93 33.40 10.69
N TRP A 47 15.16 32.91 10.46
CA TRP A 47 15.94 33.23 9.26
C TRP A 47 15.19 32.87 7.97
N ILE A 48 14.56 31.69 7.91
CA ILE A 48 13.76 31.26 6.73
C ILE A 48 12.62 32.24 6.51
N THR A 49 11.87 32.53 7.57
CA THR A 49 10.70 33.40 7.52
C THR A 49 11.05 34.79 6.99
N ILE A 50 12.16 35.37 7.45
CA ILE A 50 12.62 36.69 7.01
C ILE A 50 13.05 36.64 5.53
N ASN A 51 13.85 35.66 5.13
CA ASN A 51 14.30 35.53 3.74
C ASN A 51 13.12 35.33 2.78
N PHE A 52 12.14 34.51 3.16
CA PHE A 52 10.93 34.28 2.38
C PHE A 52 10.04 35.53 2.30
N ALA A 53 9.89 36.27 3.40
CA ALA A 53 9.14 37.53 3.41
C ALA A 53 9.76 38.59 2.49
N ILE A 54 11.09 38.79 2.56
CA ILE A 54 11.83 39.72 1.70
C ILE A 54 11.70 39.29 0.23
N THR A 55 11.92 38.00 -0.04
CA THR A 55 11.82 37.46 -1.41
C THR A 55 10.41 37.66 -1.96
N ALA A 56 9.37 37.33 -1.17
CA ALA A 56 7.98 37.53 -1.58
C ALA A 56 7.69 39.01 -1.90
N ALA A 57 8.12 39.94 -1.04
CA ALA A 57 7.94 41.37 -1.25
C ALA A 57 8.60 41.86 -2.55
N LEU A 58 9.85 41.44 -2.81
CA LEU A 58 10.58 41.81 -4.03
C LEU A 58 9.93 41.21 -5.29
N LEU A 59 9.47 39.95 -5.24
CA LEU A 59 8.81 39.31 -6.36
C LEU A 59 7.44 39.94 -6.66
N LEU A 60 6.66 40.27 -5.62
CA LEU A 60 5.41 41.01 -5.78
C LEU A 60 5.64 42.41 -6.36
N GLY A 61 6.68 43.11 -5.90
CA GLY A 61 7.11 44.39 -6.45
C GLY A 61 7.48 44.28 -7.94
N PHE A 62 8.30 43.29 -8.30
CA PHE A 62 8.68 43.02 -9.69
C PHE A 62 7.46 42.73 -10.57
N ILE A 63 6.51 41.93 -10.10
CA ILE A 63 5.27 41.63 -10.82
C ILE A 63 4.38 42.88 -10.94
N GLY A 64 4.31 43.71 -9.90
CA GLY A 64 3.62 45.00 -9.90
C GLY A 64 4.18 45.96 -10.93
N ILE A 65 5.51 46.12 -10.99
CA ILE A 65 6.20 46.94 -11.99
C ILE A 65 5.93 46.41 -13.40
N LYS A 66 6.05 45.09 -13.61
CA LYS A 66 5.78 44.45 -14.89
C LYS A 66 4.35 44.68 -15.36
N LYS A 67 3.38 44.68 -14.42
CA LYS A 67 1.97 45.03 -14.67
C LYS A 67 1.77 46.49 -15.02
N ALA A 68 2.46 47.41 -14.37
CA ALA A 68 2.39 48.84 -14.70
C ALA A 68 2.98 49.14 -16.09
N VAL A 69 4.03 48.42 -16.49
CA VAL A 69 4.72 48.65 -17.78
C VAL A 69 4.01 47.97 -18.97
N ARG A 70 3.41 46.78 -18.78
CA ARG A 70 2.67 46.09 -19.84
C ARG A 70 1.21 46.55 -19.91
N LYS A 71 0.91 47.43 -20.88
CA LYS A 71 -0.46 47.89 -21.20
C LYS A 71 -1.37 46.84 -21.87
N ASP A 72 -0.92 45.61 -22.05
CA ASP A 72 -1.66 44.54 -22.75
C ASP A 72 -2.63 43.74 -21.85
N GLY A 73 -2.70 44.06 -20.56
CA GLY A 73 -3.61 43.42 -19.59
C GLY A 73 -3.29 41.95 -19.28
N ARG A 74 -2.24 41.36 -19.88
CA ARG A 74 -1.88 39.93 -19.78
C ARG A 74 -0.77 39.70 -18.75
N THR A 75 -0.88 40.32 -17.59
CA THR A 75 0.09 40.08 -16.51
C THR A 75 -0.40 39.02 -15.55
N ASP A 76 0.44 38.03 -15.33
CA ASP A 76 0.18 36.92 -14.44
C ASP A 76 0.14 37.39 -12.98
N ASN A 77 -1.05 37.38 -12.39
CA ASN A 77 -1.20 37.59 -10.96
C ASN A 77 -0.77 36.30 -10.22
N VAL A 78 0.10 36.40 -9.21
CA VAL A 78 0.59 35.24 -8.42
C VAL A 78 -0.58 34.42 -7.87
N ILE A 79 -1.62 35.09 -7.39
CA ILE A 79 -2.82 34.43 -6.84
C ILE A 79 -3.55 33.64 -7.94
N ALA A 80 -3.68 34.23 -9.13
CA ALA A 80 -4.32 33.59 -10.28
C ALA A 80 -3.49 32.42 -10.84
N MET A 81 -2.15 32.53 -10.84
CA MET A 81 -1.26 31.43 -11.20
C MET A 81 -1.32 30.30 -10.17
N SER A 82 -1.39 30.63 -8.89
CA SER A 82 -1.35 29.66 -7.80
C SER A 82 -2.61 28.81 -7.69
N ARG A 83 -3.76 29.25 -8.23
CA ARG A 83 -5.02 28.48 -8.21
C ARG A 83 -5.40 28.01 -6.80
N PHE A 84 -5.76 28.95 -5.92
CA PHE A 84 -6.32 28.62 -4.61
C PHE A 84 -7.79 28.17 -4.76
N ALA A 85 -7.99 26.88 -5.04
CA ALA A 85 -9.32 26.29 -5.17
C ALA A 85 -9.67 25.42 -3.95
N ASN A 86 -10.95 25.34 -3.62
CA ASN A 86 -11.41 24.47 -2.54
C ASN A 86 -11.19 22.99 -2.89
N LEU A 87 -10.74 22.23 -1.90
CA LEU A 87 -10.57 20.78 -2.00
C LEU A 87 -11.76 20.07 -1.36
N SER A 88 -12.16 18.92 -1.91
CA SER A 88 -13.17 18.06 -1.29
C SER A 88 -12.67 17.44 0.01
N ARG A 89 -13.58 16.96 0.86
CA ARG A 89 -13.22 16.31 2.14
C ARG A 89 -12.35 15.08 1.93
N GLU A 90 -12.61 14.30 0.88
CA GLU A 90 -11.84 13.11 0.51
C GLU A 90 -10.40 13.48 0.13
N ASN A 91 -10.23 14.58 -0.61
CA ASN A 91 -8.90 15.09 -0.95
C ASN A 91 -8.14 15.51 0.30
N TRP A 92 -8.76 16.24 1.24
CA TRP A 92 -8.09 16.60 2.50
C TRP A 92 -7.61 15.38 3.28
N ILE A 93 -8.44 14.34 3.40
CA ILE A 93 -8.07 13.09 4.08
C ILE A 93 -6.91 12.41 3.34
N ALA A 94 -6.99 12.25 2.02
CA ALA A 94 -5.93 11.66 1.22
C ALA A 94 -4.62 12.44 1.36
N LEU A 95 -4.66 13.78 1.30
CA LEU A 95 -3.47 14.61 1.43
C LEU A 95 -2.83 14.52 2.82
N THR A 96 -3.63 14.40 3.88
CA THR A 96 -3.12 14.14 5.24
C THR A 96 -2.42 12.78 5.32
N ILE A 97 -3.03 11.71 4.78
CA ILE A 97 -2.42 10.38 4.74
C ILE A 97 -1.11 10.43 3.94
N LEU A 98 -1.09 11.13 2.80
CA LEU A 98 0.10 11.29 1.99
C LEU A 98 1.22 12.02 2.76
N GLY A 99 0.91 13.13 3.43
CA GLY A 99 1.89 13.88 4.22
C GLY A 99 2.48 13.06 5.36
N LEU A 100 1.66 12.30 6.09
CA LEU A 100 2.11 11.39 7.14
C LEU A 100 2.97 10.25 6.58
N ALA A 101 2.53 9.62 5.48
CA ALA A 101 3.26 8.54 4.84
C ALA A 101 4.64 9.00 4.35
N ILE A 102 4.73 10.19 3.75
CA ILE A 102 6.01 10.81 3.36
C ILE A 102 6.88 11.07 4.60
N GLY A 103 6.31 11.61 5.68
CA GLY A 103 7.04 11.87 6.92
C GLY A 103 7.63 10.61 7.55
N ILE A 104 6.86 9.53 7.63
CA ILE A 104 7.34 8.23 8.14
C ILE A 104 8.39 7.65 7.20
N PHE A 105 8.14 7.65 5.88
CA PHE A 105 9.10 7.19 4.88
C PHE A 105 10.44 7.92 4.99
N TYR A 106 10.38 9.24 5.16
CA TYR A 106 11.54 10.10 5.34
C TYR A 106 12.33 9.72 6.60
N LEU A 107 11.69 9.60 7.76
CA LEU A 107 12.37 9.20 9.00
C LEU A 107 12.95 7.78 8.91
N SER A 108 12.21 6.83 8.35
CA SER A 108 12.65 5.45 8.20
C SER A 108 13.88 5.32 7.30
N ILE A 109 13.88 5.98 6.13
CA ILE A 109 15.02 5.93 5.20
C ILE A 109 16.26 6.59 5.80
N LEU A 110 16.10 7.73 6.45
CA LEU A 110 17.25 8.47 6.98
C LEU A 110 17.97 7.74 8.11
N LYS A 111 17.24 6.94 8.89
CA LYS A 111 17.82 6.16 9.99
C LYS A 111 18.45 4.83 9.55
N LEU A 112 18.31 4.42 8.28
CA LEU A 112 18.99 3.24 7.77
C LEU A 112 20.52 3.45 7.81
N SER A 113 21.25 2.49 8.39
CA SER A 113 22.70 2.60 8.62
C SER A 113 23.51 2.96 7.36
N PHE A 114 23.19 2.35 6.22
CA PHE A 114 23.85 2.60 4.93
C PHE A 114 23.50 3.98 4.34
N VAL A 115 22.32 4.53 4.64
CA VAL A 115 21.91 5.86 4.16
C VAL A 115 22.55 6.93 5.03
N ALA A 116 22.47 6.76 6.35
CA ALA A 116 23.06 7.66 7.33
C ALA A 116 24.58 7.81 7.10
N SER A 117 25.27 6.72 6.77
CA SER A 117 26.71 6.75 6.42
C SER A 117 27.00 7.40 5.06
N ALA A 118 26.15 7.19 4.05
CA ALA A 118 26.33 7.79 2.72
C ALA A 118 26.00 9.30 2.69
N PHE A 119 25.13 9.78 3.60
CA PHE A 119 24.63 11.15 3.60
C PHE A 119 24.68 11.83 4.99
N PRO A 120 25.86 12.03 5.57
CA PRO A 120 26.01 12.53 6.95
C PRO A 120 25.44 13.94 7.18
N GLY A 121 25.43 14.81 6.15
CA GLY A 121 24.93 16.19 6.25
C GLY A 121 23.42 16.35 6.48
N PHE A 122 22.64 15.25 6.49
CA PHE A 122 21.20 15.29 6.74
C PHE A 122 20.84 15.47 8.20
N GLU A 123 21.45 14.68 9.09
CA GLU A 123 21.19 14.73 10.53
C GLU A 123 21.53 16.13 11.06
N GLU A 124 22.59 16.73 10.53
CA GLU A 124 23.01 18.11 10.78
C GLU A 124 21.95 19.12 10.30
N TYR A 125 21.42 18.97 9.08
CA TYR A 125 20.34 19.83 8.57
C TYR A 125 19.10 19.79 9.46
N VAL A 126 18.60 18.58 9.77
CA VAL A 126 17.42 18.42 10.64
C VAL A 126 17.70 18.95 12.04
N THR A 127 18.95 18.91 12.52
CA THR A 127 19.30 19.45 13.85
C THR A 127 19.43 20.97 13.85
N LEU A 128 20.03 21.53 12.81
CA LEU A 128 20.18 22.97 12.62
C LEU A 128 18.82 23.69 12.56
N PHE A 129 17.89 23.19 11.76
CA PHE A 129 16.56 23.80 11.62
C PHE A 129 15.66 23.60 12.83
N MET A 130 16.04 22.73 13.76
CA MET A 130 15.29 22.47 15.00
C MET A 130 15.90 23.20 16.19
N ARG A 131 17.03 23.89 15.99
CA ARG A 131 17.67 24.72 17.01
C ARG A 131 16.92 26.04 17.14
N SER A 132 16.06 26.11 18.15
CA SER A 132 15.26 27.30 18.45
C SER A 132 14.86 27.37 19.92
N ASP A 133 14.97 28.56 20.50
CA ASP A 133 14.52 28.83 21.88
C ASP A 133 12.98 28.84 22.00
N SER A 134 12.26 28.98 20.88
CA SER A 134 10.80 29.03 20.85
C SER A 134 10.18 27.97 19.94
N PHE A 135 9.43 27.05 20.56
CA PHE A 135 8.64 26.04 19.87
C PHE A 135 7.63 26.67 18.90
N VAL A 136 6.88 27.68 19.34
CA VAL A 136 5.80 28.30 18.56
C VAL A 136 6.34 28.99 17.31
N LEU A 137 7.43 29.75 17.45
CA LEU A 137 8.05 30.43 16.32
C LEU A 137 8.59 29.43 15.29
N THR A 138 9.21 28.34 15.77
CA THR A 138 9.72 27.27 14.90
C THR A 138 8.62 26.56 14.16
N PHE A 139 7.54 26.21 14.87
CA PHE A 139 6.39 25.55 14.27
C PHE A 139 5.77 26.44 13.19
N LEU A 140 5.50 27.71 13.47
CA LEU A 140 4.94 28.63 12.48
C LEU A 140 5.87 28.80 11.27
N ALA A 141 7.17 28.94 11.49
CA ALA A 141 8.15 29.09 10.42
C ALA A 141 8.23 27.83 9.53
N LEU A 142 8.40 26.64 10.12
CA LEU A 142 8.67 25.40 9.38
C LEU A 142 7.40 24.71 8.85
N VAL A 143 6.28 24.82 9.55
CA VAL A 143 5.04 24.09 9.23
C VAL A 143 4.09 24.95 8.41
N VAL A 144 4.08 26.26 8.63
CA VAL A 144 3.11 27.16 8.01
C VAL A 144 3.77 28.05 6.95
N ILE A 145 4.69 28.92 7.36
CA ILE A 145 5.25 29.97 6.48
C ILE A 145 6.14 29.35 5.40
N GLY A 146 7.01 28.41 5.78
CA GLY A 146 7.94 27.76 4.86
C GLY A 146 7.22 27.05 3.72
N PRO A 147 6.35 26.06 4.02
CA PRO A 147 5.53 25.38 3.02
C PRO A 147 4.68 26.33 2.19
N LEU A 148 4.05 27.34 2.80
CA LEU A 148 3.26 28.32 2.05
C LEU A 148 4.10 29.03 0.99
N PHE A 149 5.27 29.55 1.37
CA PHE A 149 6.14 30.27 0.45
C PHE A 149 6.73 29.36 -0.64
N GLU A 150 7.30 28.22 -0.25
CA GLU A 150 7.92 27.29 -1.20
C GLU A 150 6.91 26.79 -2.22
N GLU A 151 5.72 26.38 -1.78
CA GLU A 151 4.70 25.87 -2.70
C GLU A 151 4.19 26.97 -3.64
N VAL A 152 3.95 28.19 -3.14
CA VAL A 152 3.56 29.34 -3.99
C VAL A 152 4.62 29.66 -5.03
N LEU A 153 5.90 29.71 -4.65
CA LEU A 153 6.99 30.00 -5.58
C LEU A 153 7.15 28.88 -6.62
N PHE A 154 7.26 27.63 -6.17
CA PHE A 154 7.63 26.52 -7.04
C PHE A 154 6.45 25.93 -7.82
N ARG A 155 5.28 25.73 -7.18
CA ARG A 155 4.09 25.12 -7.81
C ARG A 155 3.16 26.19 -8.36
N GLY A 156 2.99 27.30 -7.64
CA GLY A 156 2.17 28.40 -8.10
C GLY A 156 2.77 29.15 -9.28
N VAL A 157 4.03 29.59 -9.16
CA VAL A 157 4.67 30.44 -10.19
C VAL A 157 5.51 29.62 -11.18
N ILE A 158 6.59 28.97 -10.71
CA ILE A 158 7.59 28.33 -11.57
C ILE A 158 6.97 27.19 -12.41
N PHE A 159 6.22 26.27 -11.78
CA PHE A 159 5.59 25.15 -12.47
C PHE A 159 4.63 25.61 -13.57
N ASN A 160 3.75 26.58 -13.28
CA ASN A 160 2.80 27.10 -14.27
C ASN A 160 3.48 27.88 -15.40
N LEU A 161 4.61 28.55 -15.12
CA LEU A 161 5.41 29.21 -16.13
C LEU A 161 6.07 28.19 -17.08
N LEU A 162 6.67 27.13 -16.53
CA LEU A 162 7.24 26.02 -17.29
C LEU A 162 6.18 25.33 -18.15
N ARG A 163 5.01 25.02 -17.57
CA ARG A 163 3.88 24.33 -18.23
C ARG A 163 3.32 25.05 -19.45
N ARG A 164 3.46 26.38 -19.52
CA ARG A 164 3.03 27.17 -20.70
C ARG A 164 3.91 26.97 -21.92
N THR A 165 5.13 26.48 -21.73
CA THR A 165 6.15 26.44 -22.79
C THR A 165 6.68 25.03 -23.03
N LEU A 166 6.71 24.18 -22.01
CA LEU A 166 7.23 22.82 -22.04
C LEU A 166 6.11 21.78 -22.02
N PRO A 167 6.34 20.57 -22.59
CA PRO A 167 5.46 19.44 -22.36
C PRO A 167 5.46 19.03 -20.88
N ILE A 168 4.42 18.30 -20.45
CA ILE A 168 4.20 18.02 -19.03
C ILE A 168 5.34 17.25 -18.36
N TRP A 169 5.94 16.28 -19.06
CA TRP A 169 7.07 15.50 -18.52
C TRP A 169 8.30 16.38 -18.28
N ALA A 170 8.61 17.30 -19.22
CA ALA A 170 9.73 18.23 -19.09
C ALA A 170 9.45 19.29 -18.02
N THR A 171 8.18 19.67 -17.83
CA THR A 171 7.76 20.56 -16.74
C THR A 171 8.03 19.92 -15.38
N PHE A 172 7.68 18.64 -15.20
CA PHE A 172 7.97 17.92 -13.95
C PHE A 172 9.47 17.84 -13.67
N LEU A 173 10.27 17.42 -14.66
CA LEU A 173 11.71 17.29 -14.48
C LEU A 173 12.37 18.63 -14.21
N ALA A 174 12.06 19.67 -15.00
CA ALA A 174 12.65 21.00 -14.82
C ALA A 174 12.27 21.61 -13.47
N GLN A 175 11.01 21.47 -13.04
CA GLN A 175 10.58 21.97 -11.73
C GLN A 175 11.27 21.19 -10.59
N ALA A 176 11.40 19.87 -10.71
CA ALA A 176 12.06 19.05 -9.71
C ALA A 176 13.55 19.38 -9.57
N VAL A 177 14.26 19.61 -10.68
CA VAL A 177 15.67 20.04 -10.66
C VAL A 177 15.81 21.41 -10.00
N LEU A 178 14.96 22.38 -10.37
CA LEU A 178 15.00 23.73 -9.77
C LEU A 178 14.69 23.71 -8.28
N TYR A 179 13.72 22.89 -7.84
CA TYR A 179 13.38 22.74 -6.44
C TYR A 179 14.50 22.04 -5.64
N ALA A 180 15.07 20.97 -6.20
CA ALA A 180 16.20 20.28 -5.62
C ALA A 180 17.38 21.24 -5.47
N TYR A 181 17.80 21.93 -6.52
CA TYR A 181 18.95 22.84 -6.48
C TYR A 181 18.82 23.99 -5.46
N ALA A 182 17.59 24.39 -5.10
CA ALA A 182 17.36 25.38 -4.05
C ALA A 182 17.63 24.86 -2.62
N GLN A 183 17.86 23.56 -2.44
CA GLN A 183 18.12 22.95 -1.14
C GLN A 183 19.60 23.09 -0.72
N PRO A 184 19.88 23.21 0.59
CA PRO A 184 21.17 23.69 1.06
C PRO A 184 22.32 22.68 0.99
N ASN A 185 22.05 21.37 0.90
CA ASN A 185 23.10 20.37 0.77
C ASN A 185 22.73 19.24 -0.21
N PRO A 186 23.70 18.59 -0.87
CA PRO A 186 23.46 17.57 -1.89
C PRO A 186 22.57 16.42 -1.41
N SER A 187 22.67 16.07 -0.14
CA SER A 187 21.85 15.03 0.46
C SER A 187 20.37 15.41 0.39
N VAL A 188 19.99 16.60 0.90
CA VAL A 188 18.61 17.12 0.88
C VAL A 188 18.12 17.32 -0.55
N GLN A 189 19.01 17.73 -1.47
CA GLN A 189 18.68 17.90 -2.89
C GLN A 189 18.14 16.61 -3.53
N ALA A 190 18.75 15.45 -3.21
CA ALA A 190 18.32 14.17 -3.77
C ALA A 190 16.89 13.79 -3.37
N ILE A 191 16.53 13.95 -2.09
CA ILE A 191 15.17 13.66 -1.60
C ILE A 191 14.19 14.69 -2.14
N ALA A 192 14.55 15.98 -2.12
CA ALA A 192 13.71 17.06 -2.60
C ALA A 192 13.34 16.92 -4.08
N PHE A 193 14.23 16.36 -4.91
CA PHE A 193 13.94 16.07 -6.31
C PHE A 193 12.72 15.16 -6.46
N PHE A 194 12.69 14.02 -5.77
CA PHE A 194 11.58 13.07 -5.86
C PHE A 194 10.30 13.64 -5.22
N LEU A 195 10.44 14.36 -4.11
CA LEU A 195 9.31 15.01 -3.44
C LEU A 195 8.66 16.07 -4.36
N ALA A 196 9.46 16.83 -5.11
CA ALA A 196 8.97 17.81 -6.06
C ALA A 196 8.13 17.19 -7.18
N ILE A 197 8.50 16.00 -7.67
CA ILE A 197 7.70 15.25 -8.65
C ILE A 197 6.33 14.88 -8.06
N ILE A 198 6.30 14.35 -6.83
CA ILE A 198 5.05 13.99 -6.15
C ILE A 198 4.16 15.22 -5.96
N TYR A 199 4.71 16.32 -5.44
CA TYR A 199 3.94 17.54 -5.20
C TYR A 199 3.41 18.13 -6.52
N SER A 200 4.24 18.16 -7.57
CA SER A 200 3.80 18.64 -8.87
C SER A 200 2.69 17.77 -9.46
N PHE A 201 2.75 16.45 -9.28
CA PHE A 201 1.67 15.55 -9.69
C PHE A 201 0.38 15.82 -8.92
N VAL A 202 0.47 15.91 -7.58
CA VAL A 202 -0.67 16.19 -6.71
C VAL A 202 -1.31 17.52 -7.08
N TYR A 203 -0.51 18.59 -7.22
CA TYR A 203 -0.95 19.91 -7.67
C TYR A 203 -1.67 19.84 -9.03
N LEU A 204 -1.10 19.10 -10.00
CA LEU A 204 -1.68 18.96 -11.33
C LEU A 204 -3.06 18.28 -11.29
N ARG A 205 -3.23 17.25 -10.44
CA ARG A 205 -4.47 16.48 -10.34
C ARG A 205 -5.55 17.17 -9.52
N THR A 206 -5.19 17.78 -8.40
CA THR A 206 -6.15 18.48 -7.54
C THR A 206 -6.53 19.84 -8.08
N GLY A 207 -5.66 20.45 -8.90
CA GLY A 207 -5.86 21.79 -9.45
C GLY A 207 -5.81 22.91 -8.41
N SER A 208 -5.36 22.60 -7.18
CA SER A 208 -5.29 23.54 -6.06
C SER A 208 -3.94 23.51 -5.36
N ILE A 209 -3.36 24.67 -5.10
CA ILE A 209 -2.11 24.78 -4.35
C ILE A 209 -2.25 24.43 -2.87
N TRP A 210 -3.46 24.52 -2.32
CA TRP A 210 -3.74 24.05 -0.96
C TRP A 210 -3.36 22.58 -0.79
N SER A 211 -3.36 21.80 -1.88
CA SER A 211 -3.00 20.38 -1.81
C SER A 211 -1.55 20.16 -1.40
N THR A 212 -0.60 20.83 -2.04
CA THR A 212 0.83 20.65 -1.75
C THR A 212 1.25 21.40 -0.50
N ILE A 213 0.66 22.59 -0.23
CA ILE A 213 0.85 23.31 1.03
C ILE A 213 0.49 22.40 2.20
N TRP A 214 -0.67 21.72 2.13
CA TRP A 214 -1.13 20.84 3.20
C TRP A 214 -0.25 19.60 3.37
N VAL A 215 0.10 18.91 2.27
CA VAL A 215 0.97 17.73 2.33
C VAL A 215 2.31 18.10 2.97
N SER A 216 2.91 19.22 2.55
CA SER A 216 4.18 19.68 3.11
C SER A 216 4.05 20.13 4.57
N ALA A 217 2.96 20.81 4.93
CA ALA A 217 2.70 21.20 6.32
C ALA A 217 2.54 19.97 7.22
N VAL A 218 1.74 18.98 6.82
CA VAL A 218 1.54 17.74 7.58
C VAL A 218 2.85 16.97 7.73
N MET A 219 3.63 16.83 6.66
CA MET A 219 4.94 16.20 6.69
C MET A 219 5.89 16.91 7.67
N ASN A 220 6.02 18.23 7.55
CA ASN A 220 6.90 19.03 8.41
C ASN A 220 6.44 19.00 9.87
N ALA A 221 5.14 19.09 10.12
CA ALA A 221 4.56 18.98 11.46
C ALA A 221 4.90 17.62 12.08
N PHE A 222 4.72 16.53 11.33
CA PHE A 222 5.03 15.19 11.80
C PHE A 222 6.53 15.03 12.15
N ILE A 223 7.43 15.45 11.27
CA ILE A 223 8.89 15.37 11.50
C ILE A 223 9.29 16.25 12.70
N PHE A 224 8.75 17.47 12.79
CA PHE A 224 9.02 18.40 13.88
C PHE A 224 8.55 17.85 15.22
N THR A 225 7.29 17.42 15.31
CA THR A 225 6.69 16.88 16.53
C THR A 225 7.41 15.60 16.98
N THR A 226 7.69 14.67 16.07
CA THR A 226 8.39 13.42 16.43
C THR A 226 9.79 13.69 16.98
N LYS A 227 10.51 14.69 16.45
CA LYS A 227 11.80 15.09 16.99
C LYS A 227 11.67 15.76 18.36
N GLN A 228 10.76 16.74 18.50
CA GLN A 228 10.57 17.50 19.73
C GLN A 228 10.22 16.63 20.94
N PHE A 229 9.39 15.61 20.74
CA PHE A 229 8.95 14.70 21.79
C PHE A 229 9.89 13.49 22.00
N GLY A 230 11.08 13.49 21.40
CA GLY A 230 12.04 12.37 21.52
C GLY A 230 11.62 11.09 20.79
N LEU A 231 10.44 11.06 20.14
CA LEU A 231 9.95 9.89 19.39
C LEU A 231 10.85 9.51 18.20
N HIS A 232 11.66 10.45 17.71
CA HIS A 232 12.68 10.17 16.70
C HIS A 232 13.80 9.22 17.19
N GLU A 233 14.05 9.13 18.51
CA GLU A 233 15.00 8.19 19.11
C GLU A 233 14.47 6.75 18.99
N VAL A 234 13.16 6.56 19.10
CA VAL A 234 12.49 5.25 18.89
C VAL A 234 12.78 4.70 17.49
N PHE A 235 12.84 5.57 16.47
CA PHE A 235 13.25 5.16 15.12
C PHE A 235 14.76 4.88 15.03
N GLY A 236 15.59 5.54 15.83
CA GLY A 236 17.03 5.28 15.88
C GLY A 236 17.37 3.93 16.54
N ASP A 237 16.55 3.47 17.48
CA ASP A 237 16.73 2.19 18.17
C ASP A 237 16.24 0.98 17.34
N PHE A 238 15.54 1.23 16.23
CA PHE A 238 15.07 0.17 15.35
C PHE A 238 16.20 -0.45 14.54
N ARG A 239 16.16 -1.78 14.42
CA ARG A 239 17.03 -2.52 13.50
C ARG A 239 16.74 -2.07 12.06
N ASP A 240 17.75 -2.07 11.20
CA ASP A 240 17.62 -1.73 9.77
C ASP A 240 16.49 -2.49 9.08
N ALA A 241 16.25 -3.76 9.43
CA ALA A 241 15.15 -4.55 8.89
C ALA A 241 13.77 -3.94 9.20
N THR A 242 13.58 -3.43 10.42
CA THR A 242 12.33 -2.76 10.85
C THR A 242 12.15 -1.42 10.14
N LEU A 243 13.24 -0.65 10.01
CA LEU A 243 13.23 0.61 9.28
C LEU A 243 12.93 0.41 7.80
N PHE A 244 13.52 -0.61 7.20
CA PHE A 244 13.27 -0.99 5.81
C PHE A 244 11.82 -1.41 5.59
N PHE A 245 11.28 -2.24 6.48
CA PHE A 245 9.86 -2.62 6.44
C PHE A 245 8.93 -1.41 6.58
N SER A 246 9.21 -0.51 7.54
CA SER A 246 8.46 0.73 7.72
C SER A 246 8.52 1.62 6.48
N ALA A 247 9.69 1.76 5.86
CA ALA A 247 9.85 2.52 4.61
C ALA A 247 9.04 1.89 3.46
N LEU A 248 9.06 0.57 3.30
CA LEU A 248 8.26 -0.11 2.28
C LEU A 248 6.75 0.06 2.51
N LEU A 249 6.30 -0.04 3.76
CA LEU A 249 4.90 0.15 4.13
C LEU A 249 4.45 1.58 3.84
N SER A 250 5.24 2.57 4.24
CA SER A 250 4.96 3.98 3.96
C SER A 250 4.99 4.30 2.47
N LEU A 251 5.92 3.71 1.71
CA LEU A 251 5.96 3.83 0.26
C LEU A 251 4.69 3.27 -0.39
N PHE A 252 4.20 2.12 0.10
CA PHE A 252 2.92 1.56 -0.35
C PHE A 252 1.77 2.55 -0.12
N PHE A 253 1.67 3.14 1.07
CA PHE A 253 0.65 4.16 1.37
C PHE A 253 0.81 5.42 0.51
N MET A 254 2.03 5.88 0.24
CA MET A 254 2.29 6.99 -0.67
C MET A 254 1.76 6.69 -2.07
N VAL A 255 2.15 5.54 -2.64
CA VAL A 255 1.73 5.14 -3.99
C VAL A 255 0.22 4.96 -4.08
N TYR A 256 -0.38 4.28 -3.08
CA TYR A 256 -1.83 4.10 -2.99
C TYR A 256 -2.56 5.45 -2.94
N THR A 257 -2.08 6.38 -2.12
CA THR A 257 -2.74 7.67 -1.93
C THR A 257 -2.61 8.57 -3.16
N VAL A 258 -1.44 8.56 -3.81
CA VAL A 258 -1.23 9.24 -5.10
C VAL A 258 -2.15 8.64 -6.17
N TYR A 259 -2.33 7.31 -6.19
CA TYR A 259 -3.28 6.64 -7.08
C TYR A 259 -4.74 7.05 -6.81
N VAL A 260 -5.13 7.14 -5.54
CA VAL A 260 -6.45 7.63 -5.10
C VAL A 260 -6.69 9.06 -5.61
N ILE A 261 -5.74 9.97 -5.40
CA ILE A 261 -5.80 11.36 -5.89
C ILE A 261 -5.86 11.39 -7.43
N TRP A 262 -5.11 10.51 -8.10
CA TRP A 262 -5.14 10.40 -9.55
C TRP A 262 -6.54 10.00 -10.05
N ARG A 263 -7.24 9.08 -9.38
CA ARG A 263 -8.58 8.63 -9.80
C ARG A 263 -9.72 9.59 -9.43
N GLY A 264 -9.52 10.53 -8.51
CA GLY A 264 -10.54 11.50 -8.09
C GLY A 264 -11.74 10.81 -7.42
N HIS A 265 -12.98 11.22 -7.72
CA HIS A 265 -14.22 10.68 -7.11
C HIS A 265 -14.43 9.15 -7.28
N GLY A 266 -13.66 8.47 -8.13
CA GLY A 266 -13.60 7.00 -8.16
C GLY A 266 -12.96 6.36 -6.91
N ALA A 267 -12.25 7.15 -6.10
CA ALA A 267 -11.56 6.77 -4.87
C ALA A 267 -12.44 6.12 -3.79
N MET A 268 -13.71 6.54 -3.67
CA MET A 268 -14.60 5.98 -2.64
C MET A 268 -14.72 4.46 -2.77
N ARG A 269 -14.69 3.93 -4.01
CA ARG A 269 -14.79 2.50 -4.23
C ARG A 269 -13.55 1.73 -3.77
N TYR A 270 -12.36 2.28 -4.01
CA TYR A 270 -11.11 1.72 -3.50
C TYR A 270 -11.04 1.78 -1.98
N ASN A 271 -11.51 2.87 -1.36
CA ASN A 271 -11.56 2.99 0.09
C ASN A 271 -12.52 1.98 0.72
N VAL A 272 -13.66 1.70 0.09
CA VAL A 272 -14.57 0.62 0.50
C VAL A 272 -13.91 -0.74 0.33
N MET A 273 -13.22 -0.99 -0.79
CA MET A 273 -12.47 -2.23 -1.01
C MET A 273 -11.40 -2.43 0.09
N VAL A 274 -10.55 -1.43 0.33
CA VAL A 274 -9.51 -1.49 1.37
C VAL A 274 -10.11 -1.63 2.76
N GLY A 275 -11.18 -0.88 3.08
CA GLY A 275 -11.88 -0.99 4.36
C GLY A 275 -12.42 -2.39 4.61
N ASN A 276 -13.01 -3.02 3.59
CA ASN A 276 -13.50 -4.40 3.69
C ASN A 276 -12.34 -5.40 3.83
N LEU A 277 -11.22 -5.22 3.12
CA LEU A 277 -10.04 -6.07 3.31
C LEU A 277 -9.50 -5.97 4.73
N VAL A 278 -9.37 -4.76 5.26
CA VAL A 278 -8.94 -4.52 6.64
C VAL A 278 -9.89 -5.18 7.63
N LEU A 279 -11.20 -5.07 7.43
CA LEU A 279 -12.20 -5.74 8.27
C LEU A 279 -11.98 -7.26 8.30
N TRP A 280 -11.87 -7.91 7.13
CA TRP A 280 -11.72 -9.36 7.07
C TRP A 280 -10.39 -9.85 7.64
N VAL A 281 -9.29 -9.14 7.36
CA VAL A 281 -7.98 -9.43 7.93
C VAL A 281 -7.98 -9.21 9.45
N PHE A 282 -8.63 -8.17 9.95
CA PHE A 282 -8.78 -7.92 11.38
C PHE A 282 -9.58 -9.04 12.06
N LEU A 283 -10.69 -9.46 11.47
CA LEU A 283 -11.49 -10.58 11.97
C LEU A 283 -10.73 -11.91 11.94
N TYR A 284 -9.83 -12.12 10.97
CA TYR A 284 -8.93 -13.26 10.98
C TYR A 284 -8.07 -13.27 12.26
N PHE A 285 -7.37 -12.17 12.56
CA PHE A 285 -6.47 -12.10 13.72
C PHE A 285 -7.19 -12.13 15.07
N ILE A 286 -8.33 -11.45 15.20
CA ILE A 286 -9.08 -11.40 16.47
C ILE A 286 -9.64 -12.77 16.87
N ILE A 287 -9.82 -13.66 15.91
CA ILE A 287 -10.25 -15.05 16.17
C ILE A 287 -9.02 -15.94 16.30
N TYR A 288 -8.02 -15.79 15.42
CA TYR A 288 -6.87 -16.67 15.34
C TYR A 288 -5.99 -16.59 16.59
N ILE A 289 -5.66 -15.38 17.06
CA ILE A 289 -4.76 -15.19 18.19
C ILE A 289 -5.35 -15.81 19.47
N PRO A 290 -6.61 -15.53 19.87
CA PRO A 290 -7.21 -16.18 21.02
C PRO A 290 -7.32 -17.70 20.87
N SER A 291 -7.70 -18.21 19.69
CA SER A 291 -7.74 -19.66 19.43
C SER A 291 -6.38 -20.32 19.60
N LEU A 292 -5.32 -19.69 19.10
CA LEU A 292 -3.94 -20.17 19.25
C LEU A 292 -3.49 -20.18 20.71
N LEU A 293 -3.80 -19.13 21.48
CA LEU A 293 -3.48 -19.04 22.91
C LEU A 293 -4.27 -20.07 23.72
N LEU A 294 -5.55 -20.25 23.42
CA LEU A 294 -6.39 -21.26 24.04
C LEU A 294 -5.84 -22.67 23.78
N TRP A 295 -5.49 -22.96 22.53
CA TRP A 295 -4.93 -24.25 22.13
C TRP A 295 -3.61 -24.55 22.86
N ASN A 296 -2.64 -23.64 22.77
CA ASN A 296 -1.29 -23.88 23.28
C ASN A 296 -1.18 -23.78 24.81
N ASN A 297 -1.87 -22.83 25.43
CA ASN A 297 -1.66 -22.55 26.86
C ASN A 297 -2.69 -23.27 27.75
N GLN A 298 -3.91 -23.48 27.25
CA GLN A 298 -5.00 -24.04 28.04
C GLN A 298 -5.29 -25.50 27.68
N LEU A 299 -5.48 -25.83 26.40
CA LEU A 299 -5.87 -27.19 26.01
C LEU A 299 -4.69 -28.17 26.09
N LEU A 300 -3.53 -27.80 25.54
CA LEU A 300 -2.33 -28.65 25.58
C LEU A 300 -1.71 -28.79 26.98
N SER A 301 -2.08 -27.95 27.95
CA SER A 301 -1.61 -28.09 29.34
C SER A 301 -2.42 -29.10 30.16
N ILE A 302 -3.56 -29.59 29.64
CA ILE A 302 -4.39 -30.61 30.29
C ILE A 302 -3.78 -32.00 30.02
N LYS A 303 -3.02 -32.50 31.01
CA LYS A 303 -2.28 -33.78 30.92
C LYS A 303 -3.13 -34.99 30.48
N SER A 304 -4.42 -35.02 30.78
CA SER A 304 -5.29 -36.15 30.43
C SER A 304 -5.63 -36.24 28.94
N ILE A 305 -5.60 -35.12 28.21
CA ILE A 305 -5.94 -35.07 26.78
C ILE A 305 -4.76 -34.64 25.91
N GLU A 306 -3.68 -34.12 26.49
CA GLU A 306 -2.48 -33.69 25.76
C GLU A 306 -1.96 -34.73 24.75
N PRO A 307 -1.81 -36.04 25.07
CA PRO A 307 -1.31 -37.01 24.10
C PRO A 307 -2.20 -37.11 22.85
N PHE A 308 -3.51 -37.16 23.05
CA PHE A 308 -4.49 -37.19 21.96
C PHE A 308 -4.44 -35.92 21.12
N LEU A 309 -4.35 -34.74 21.75
CA LEU A 309 -4.28 -33.46 21.06
C LEU A 309 -2.97 -33.29 20.28
N ARG A 310 -1.85 -33.82 20.77
CA ARG A 310 -0.56 -33.80 20.06
C ARG A 310 -0.58 -34.73 18.84
N GLU A 311 -1.16 -35.91 18.98
CA GLU A 311 -1.37 -36.82 17.84
C GLU A 311 -2.34 -36.23 16.82
N ASN A 312 -3.31 -35.41 17.26
CA ASN A 312 -4.33 -34.78 16.43
C ASN A 312 -4.22 -33.26 16.41
N ASN A 313 -2.99 -32.77 16.21
CA ASN A 313 -2.62 -31.35 16.26
C ASN A 313 -3.49 -30.42 15.39
N VAL A 314 -4.00 -30.89 14.26
CA VAL A 314 -4.87 -30.12 13.34
C VAL A 314 -6.27 -29.83 13.90
N LEU A 315 -6.69 -30.47 15.00
CA LEU A 315 -7.99 -30.17 15.65
C LEU A 315 -8.10 -28.71 16.09
N GLY A 316 -6.98 -28.07 16.44
CA GLY A 316 -6.96 -26.65 16.76
C GLY A 316 -7.47 -25.77 15.61
N PHE A 317 -7.11 -26.13 14.37
CA PHE A 317 -7.63 -25.44 13.19
C PHE A 317 -9.13 -25.68 13.01
N VAL A 318 -9.62 -26.90 13.22
CA VAL A 318 -11.06 -27.18 13.08
C VAL A 318 -11.92 -26.32 14.01
N ILE A 319 -11.50 -26.16 15.26
CA ILE A 319 -12.20 -25.30 16.23
C ILE A 319 -12.19 -23.84 15.75
N TYR A 320 -11.02 -23.35 15.34
CA TYR A 320 -10.84 -22.01 14.80
C TYR A 320 -11.72 -21.76 13.56
N ASP A 321 -11.68 -22.66 12.58
CA ASP A 321 -12.37 -22.57 11.30
C ASP A 321 -13.89 -22.47 11.48
N LEU A 322 -14.45 -23.26 12.39
CA LEU A 322 -15.89 -23.24 12.72
C LEU A 322 -16.31 -21.90 13.35
N ILE A 323 -15.53 -21.40 14.32
CA ILE A 323 -15.78 -20.10 14.95
C ILE A 323 -15.68 -18.99 13.90
N ALA A 324 -14.64 -19.03 13.07
CA ALA A 324 -14.40 -18.03 12.05
C ALA A 324 -15.51 -17.99 11.00
N LEU A 325 -15.94 -19.15 10.47
CA LEU A 325 -17.07 -19.23 9.54
C LEU A 325 -18.36 -18.67 10.15
N ALA A 326 -18.64 -18.97 11.42
CA ALA A 326 -19.82 -18.45 12.12
C ALA A 326 -19.76 -16.92 12.27
N VAL A 327 -18.61 -16.38 12.69
CA VAL A 327 -18.40 -14.94 12.82
C VAL A 327 -18.50 -14.24 11.46
N TYR A 328 -17.86 -14.78 10.42
CA TYR A 328 -17.94 -14.23 9.06
C TYR A 328 -19.39 -14.20 8.54
N TYR A 329 -20.17 -15.26 8.81
CA TYR A 329 -21.58 -15.30 8.45
C TYR A 329 -22.38 -14.19 9.15
N ILE A 330 -22.19 -14.01 10.46
CA ILE A 330 -22.86 -12.98 11.26
C ILE A 330 -22.49 -11.58 10.77
N VAL A 331 -21.19 -11.30 10.60
CA VAL A 331 -20.69 -10.00 10.15
C VAL A 331 -21.18 -9.68 8.74
N MET A 332 -21.14 -10.66 7.82
CA MET A 332 -21.64 -10.50 6.46
C MET A 332 -23.12 -10.12 6.45
N ARG A 333 -23.93 -10.78 7.28
CA ARG A 333 -25.36 -10.49 7.38
C ARG A 333 -25.63 -9.15 8.05
N ALA A 334 -24.86 -8.77 9.07
CA ALA A 334 -25.07 -7.55 9.85
C ALA A 334 -24.58 -6.28 9.13
N LEU A 335 -23.36 -6.28 8.60
CA LEU A 335 -22.74 -5.09 8.00
C LEU A 335 -23.02 -4.96 6.50
N HIS A 336 -22.93 -6.08 5.77
CA HIS A 336 -23.08 -6.07 4.31
C HIS A 336 -24.52 -6.38 3.85
N LYS A 337 -25.38 -6.87 4.75
CA LYS A 337 -26.77 -7.28 4.43
C LYS A 337 -26.84 -8.32 3.31
N GLU A 338 -25.79 -9.13 3.17
CA GLU A 338 -25.71 -10.22 2.20
C GLU A 338 -25.54 -11.58 2.90
N SER A 339 -25.75 -12.67 2.14
CA SER A 339 -25.51 -14.03 2.62
C SER A 339 -24.09 -14.47 2.26
N LEU A 340 -23.33 -14.98 3.24
CA LEU A 340 -22.00 -15.53 2.99
C LEU A 340 -22.03 -16.67 1.96
N ILE A 341 -23.08 -17.49 1.95
CA ILE A 341 -23.27 -18.58 0.98
C ILE A 341 -23.40 -18.01 -0.43
N LYS A 342 -24.12 -16.90 -0.59
CA LYS A 342 -24.31 -16.24 -1.88
C LYS A 342 -23.01 -15.59 -2.37
N VAL A 343 -22.31 -14.86 -1.49
CA VAL A 343 -21.03 -14.22 -1.81
C VAL A 343 -19.95 -15.26 -2.14
N SER A 344 -19.97 -16.39 -1.45
CA SER A 344 -19.07 -17.52 -1.72
C SER A 344 -19.41 -18.25 -3.01
N ASN A 345 -20.62 -18.10 -3.55
CA ASN A 345 -21.04 -18.73 -4.80
C ASN A 345 -20.96 -20.26 -4.73
N PHE A 346 -21.72 -20.86 -3.81
CA PHE A 346 -21.92 -22.32 -3.71
C PHE A 346 -22.85 -22.85 -4.82
N SER A 347 -22.42 -22.73 -6.07
CA SER A 347 -23.12 -23.22 -7.26
C SER A 347 -22.67 -24.64 -7.61
N ALA A 348 -23.58 -25.49 -8.09
CA ALA A 348 -23.25 -26.87 -8.45
C ALA A 348 -22.25 -26.93 -9.62
N ILE A 349 -21.34 -27.90 -9.58
CA ILE A 349 -20.39 -28.20 -10.66
C ILE A 349 -20.74 -29.58 -11.23
N SER A 350 -20.61 -29.75 -12.55
CA SER A 350 -20.81 -31.08 -13.15
C SER A 350 -19.84 -32.12 -12.57
N VAL A 351 -20.31 -33.36 -12.41
CA VAL A 351 -19.49 -34.46 -11.87
C VAL A 351 -18.20 -34.63 -12.67
N LYS A 352 -18.26 -34.52 -14.01
CA LYS A 352 -17.08 -34.60 -14.88
C LYS A 352 -16.04 -33.53 -14.54
N SER A 353 -16.47 -32.28 -14.40
CA SER A 353 -15.58 -31.18 -14.01
C SER A 353 -15.02 -31.40 -12.61
N GLY A 354 -15.85 -31.82 -11.65
CA GLY A 354 -15.40 -32.15 -10.28
C GLY A 354 -14.32 -33.23 -10.24
N VAL A 355 -14.47 -34.31 -11.02
CA VAL A 355 -13.46 -35.38 -11.14
C VAL A 355 -12.15 -34.84 -11.72
N LEU A 356 -12.19 -34.06 -12.81
CA LEU A 356 -10.99 -33.49 -13.42
C LEU A 356 -10.27 -32.50 -12.50
N ILE A 357 -11.04 -31.69 -11.77
CA ILE A 357 -10.56 -30.79 -10.73
C ILE A 357 -9.89 -31.56 -9.60
N GLY A 358 -10.47 -32.69 -9.20
CA GLY A 358 -9.90 -33.57 -8.19
C GLY A 358 -8.60 -34.25 -8.63
N LEU A 359 -8.56 -34.75 -9.87
CA LEU A 359 -7.34 -35.29 -10.46
C LEU A 359 -6.22 -34.25 -10.53
N LEU A 360 -6.56 -32.98 -10.79
CA LEU A 360 -5.60 -31.88 -10.72
C LEU A 360 -5.08 -31.71 -9.29
N GLY A 361 -5.95 -31.77 -8.27
CA GLY A 361 -5.55 -31.70 -6.86
C GLY A 361 -4.60 -32.84 -6.47
N ILE A 362 -4.88 -34.06 -6.89
CA ILE A 362 -3.99 -35.22 -6.68
C ILE A 362 -2.65 -35.02 -7.38
N ALA A 363 -2.64 -34.59 -8.64
CA ALA A 363 -1.41 -34.35 -9.39
C ALA A 363 -0.57 -33.25 -8.73
N MET A 364 -1.18 -32.14 -8.29
CA MET A 364 -0.52 -31.10 -7.51
C MET A 364 0.03 -31.66 -6.19
N GLY A 365 -0.75 -32.50 -5.51
CA GLY A 365 -0.37 -33.21 -4.29
C GLY A 365 0.93 -34.00 -4.45
N VAL A 366 0.97 -34.88 -5.45
CA VAL A 366 2.13 -35.70 -5.81
C VAL A 366 3.32 -34.83 -6.20
N TRP A 367 3.08 -33.78 -6.99
CA TRP A 367 4.12 -32.88 -7.44
C TRP A 367 4.81 -32.19 -6.28
N VAL A 368 4.05 -31.59 -5.35
CA VAL A 368 4.62 -30.86 -4.21
C VAL A 368 5.42 -31.80 -3.30
N GLN A 369 4.86 -32.96 -2.95
CA GLN A 369 5.56 -33.93 -2.09
C GLN A 369 6.83 -34.48 -2.75
N SER A 370 6.84 -34.64 -4.08
CA SER A 370 8.04 -35.05 -4.81
C SER A 370 9.06 -33.92 -4.89
N PHE A 371 8.64 -32.70 -5.19
CA PHE A 371 9.53 -31.56 -5.37
C PHE A 371 10.31 -31.22 -4.09
N PHE A 372 9.65 -31.19 -2.94
CA PHE A 372 10.30 -30.85 -1.67
C PHE A 372 11.11 -32.00 -1.05
N LYS A 373 11.05 -33.21 -1.62
CA LYS A 373 11.96 -34.32 -1.26
C LYS A 373 13.26 -34.34 -2.07
N ILE A 374 13.44 -33.44 -3.04
CA ILE A 374 14.73 -33.30 -3.75
C ILE A 374 15.79 -32.84 -2.73
N PRO A 375 16.96 -33.50 -2.59
CA PRO A 375 17.92 -33.22 -1.53
C PRO A 375 18.29 -31.74 -1.40
N TYR A 376 18.63 -31.10 -2.52
CA TYR A 376 18.96 -29.67 -2.56
C TYR A 376 17.80 -28.77 -2.08
N ILE A 377 16.56 -29.10 -2.42
CA ILE A 377 15.37 -28.32 -2.03
C ILE A 377 15.04 -28.56 -0.55
N ALA A 378 15.10 -29.81 -0.09
CA ALA A 378 14.86 -30.18 1.29
C ALA A 378 15.84 -29.49 2.25
N GLU A 379 17.12 -29.41 1.86
CA GLU A 379 18.16 -28.73 2.62
C GLU A 379 18.01 -27.20 2.58
N ALA A 380 17.66 -26.63 1.41
CA ALA A 380 17.50 -25.18 1.26
C ALA A 380 16.23 -24.63 1.92
N PHE A 381 15.17 -25.43 2.03
CA PHE A 381 13.86 -25.00 2.54
C PHE A 381 13.26 -25.97 3.57
N PRO A 382 13.93 -26.17 4.73
CA PRO A 382 13.52 -27.15 5.74
C PRO A 382 12.15 -26.84 6.38
N GLN A 383 11.67 -25.60 6.31
CA GLN A 383 10.38 -25.20 6.86
C GLN A 383 9.19 -25.94 6.25
N PHE A 384 9.29 -26.40 4.99
CA PHE A 384 8.22 -27.16 4.33
C PHE A 384 8.00 -28.53 4.97
N GLU A 385 9.06 -29.18 5.45
CA GLU A 385 8.93 -30.45 6.15
C GLU A 385 8.16 -30.27 7.48
N GLY A 386 8.43 -29.18 8.20
CA GLY A 386 7.65 -28.80 9.38
C GLY A 386 6.17 -28.61 9.07
N LEU A 387 5.84 -27.90 7.98
CA LEU A 387 4.47 -27.70 7.52
C LEU A 387 3.78 -29.03 7.16
N PHE A 388 4.42 -29.85 6.33
CA PHE A 388 3.82 -31.11 5.87
C PHE A 388 3.64 -32.09 7.02
N SER A 389 4.64 -32.20 7.90
CA SER A 389 4.55 -33.01 9.11
C SER A 389 3.36 -32.56 9.96
N TYR A 390 3.23 -31.26 10.21
CA TYR A 390 2.12 -30.72 11.00
C TYR A 390 0.76 -31.04 10.38
N LEU A 391 0.58 -30.87 9.07
CA LEU A 391 -0.70 -31.09 8.41
C LEU A 391 -1.11 -32.57 8.29
N THR A 392 -0.18 -33.50 8.48
CA THR A 392 -0.39 -34.94 8.20
C THR A 392 -0.19 -35.86 9.39
N THR A 393 0.16 -35.32 10.57
CA THR A 393 0.37 -36.10 11.79
C THR A 393 -0.93 -36.74 12.32
N ALA A 394 -2.07 -36.08 12.08
CA ALA A 394 -3.38 -36.49 12.57
C ALA A 394 -3.81 -37.91 12.19
N THR A 395 -4.64 -38.52 13.04
CA THR A 395 -5.32 -39.77 12.70
C THR A 395 -6.21 -39.60 11.47
N PHE A 396 -6.45 -40.67 10.73
CA PHE A 396 -7.19 -40.61 9.46
C PHE A 396 -8.56 -39.94 9.58
N VAL A 397 -9.33 -40.26 10.63
CA VAL A 397 -10.68 -39.70 10.83
C VAL A 397 -10.61 -38.20 11.10
N ILE A 398 -9.70 -37.78 11.99
CA ILE A 398 -9.52 -36.37 12.31
C ILE A 398 -9.01 -35.59 11.10
N LEU A 399 -8.09 -36.17 10.33
CA LEU A 399 -7.60 -35.56 9.11
C LEU A 399 -8.75 -35.31 8.12
N VAL A 400 -9.62 -36.29 7.87
CA VAL A 400 -10.75 -36.10 6.94
C VAL A 400 -11.69 -35.00 7.41
N ILE A 401 -12.01 -34.94 8.71
CA ILE A 401 -12.82 -33.86 9.30
C ILE A 401 -12.12 -32.51 9.11
N PHE A 402 -10.82 -32.45 9.40
CA PHE A 402 -10.01 -31.26 9.18
C PHE A 402 -10.04 -30.81 7.73
N LEU A 403 -9.78 -31.69 6.76
CA LEU A 403 -9.78 -31.34 5.35
C LEU A 403 -11.15 -30.84 4.88
N LEU A 404 -12.25 -31.46 5.32
CA LEU A 404 -13.60 -31.01 4.95
C LEU A 404 -13.90 -29.59 5.46
N ILE A 405 -13.56 -29.29 6.71
CA ILE A 405 -13.88 -27.99 7.32
C ILE A 405 -12.87 -26.92 6.90
N HIS A 406 -11.58 -27.26 6.94
CA HIS A 406 -10.48 -26.32 6.68
C HIS A 406 -10.44 -25.85 5.23
N SER A 407 -10.66 -26.75 4.25
CA SER A 407 -10.74 -26.35 2.85
C SER A 407 -11.92 -25.43 2.57
N VAL A 408 -13.08 -25.68 3.20
CA VAL A 408 -14.23 -24.77 3.09
C VAL A 408 -13.91 -23.41 3.70
N TYR A 409 -13.38 -23.39 4.92
CA TYR A 409 -13.01 -22.16 5.60
C TYR A 409 -12.00 -21.33 4.79
N LYS A 410 -10.90 -21.96 4.35
CA LYS A 410 -9.84 -21.29 3.58
C LYS A 410 -10.37 -20.69 2.30
N GLU A 411 -11.10 -21.47 1.51
CA GLU A 411 -11.60 -20.96 0.24
C GLU A 411 -12.71 -19.92 0.43
N VAL A 412 -13.53 -20.00 1.48
CA VAL A 412 -14.49 -18.95 1.81
C VAL A 412 -13.75 -17.66 2.15
N PHE A 413 -12.73 -17.72 3.01
CA PHE A 413 -11.96 -16.54 3.37
C PHE A 413 -11.24 -15.94 2.16
N PHE A 414 -10.47 -16.74 1.42
CA PHE A 414 -9.64 -16.21 0.34
C PHE A 414 -10.42 -15.88 -0.93
N ARG A 415 -11.43 -16.66 -1.32
CA ARG A 415 -12.19 -16.39 -2.55
C ARG A 415 -13.34 -15.43 -2.29
N ALA A 416 -14.15 -15.70 -1.26
CA ALA A 416 -15.35 -14.92 -1.02
C ALA A 416 -15.07 -13.57 -0.33
N LEU A 417 -14.16 -13.54 0.65
CA LEU A 417 -13.95 -12.36 1.49
C LEU A 417 -12.75 -11.50 1.07
N VAL A 418 -11.71 -12.10 0.51
CA VAL A 418 -10.51 -11.38 0.04
C VAL A 418 -10.57 -11.13 -1.47
N TYR A 419 -10.60 -12.20 -2.28
CA TYR A 419 -10.51 -12.09 -3.73
C TYR A 419 -11.70 -11.34 -4.36
N ASN A 420 -12.94 -11.67 -4.00
CA ASN A 420 -14.11 -10.95 -4.51
C ASN A 420 -14.07 -9.47 -4.15
N VAL A 421 -13.59 -9.11 -2.95
CA VAL A 421 -13.39 -7.71 -2.56
C VAL A 421 -12.35 -7.07 -3.46
N LEU A 422 -11.19 -7.68 -3.67
CA LEU A 422 -10.17 -7.18 -4.61
C LEU A 422 -10.72 -7.01 -6.03
N ARG A 423 -11.53 -7.97 -6.51
CA ARG A 423 -12.11 -7.97 -7.87
C ARG A 423 -13.13 -6.86 -8.10
N THR A 424 -13.62 -6.19 -7.06
CA THR A 424 -14.52 -5.03 -7.21
C THR A 424 -13.85 -3.88 -7.96
N GLU A 425 -12.57 -3.64 -7.71
CA GLU A 425 -11.84 -2.49 -8.27
C GLU A 425 -10.51 -2.86 -8.96
N MET A 426 -10.05 -4.10 -8.86
CA MET A 426 -8.84 -4.61 -9.51
C MET A 426 -9.15 -5.61 -10.64
N ASN A 427 -8.25 -5.69 -11.61
CA ASN A 427 -8.32 -6.72 -12.65
C ASN A 427 -8.00 -8.10 -12.07
N MET A 428 -8.39 -9.15 -12.80
CA MET A 428 -8.22 -10.54 -12.37
C MET A 428 -6.79 -10.84 -11.92
N THR A 429 -5.79 -10.52 -12.76
CA THR A 429 -4.38 -10.81 -12.47
C THR A 429 -3.91 -10.17 -11.17
N LEU A 430 -4.20 -8.88 -10.97
CA LEU A 430 -3.79 -8.15 -9.78
C LEU A 430 -4.52 -8.67 -8.53
N SER A 431 -5.82 -8.99 -8.63
CA SER A 431 -6.56 -9.59 -7.52
C SER A 431 -6.01 -10.95 -7.11
N ILE A 432 -5.61 -11.79 -8.08
CA ILE A 432 -4.99 -13.09 -7.80
C ILE A 432 -3.65 -12.90 -7.07
N LEU A 433 -2.78 -12.03 -7.60
CA LEU A 433 -1.47 -11.76 -7.00
C LEU A 433 -1.61 -11.21 -5.58
N MET A 434 -2.46 -10.20 -5.39
CA MET A 434 -2.70 -9.61 -4.07
C MET A 434 -3.30 -10.62 -3.09
N CYS A 435 -4.25 -11.46 -3.55
CA CYS A 435 -4.82 -12.51 -2.72
C CYS A 435 -3.76 -13.54 -2.28
N GLY A 436 -2.83 -13.90 -3.17
CA GLY A 436 -1.74 -14.82 -2.82
C GLY A 436 -0.71 -14.20 -1.85
N VAL A 437 -0.41 -12.91 -1.97
CA VAL A 437 0.44 -12.19 -0.99
C VAL A 437 -0.25 -12.16 0.37
N ILE A 438 -1.55 -11.82 0.41
CA ILE A 438 -2.34 -11.82 1.66
C ILE A 438 -2.38 -13.23 2.26
N TYR A 439 -2.55 -14.28 1.43
CA TYR A 439 -2.48 -15.66 1.89
C TYR A 439 -1.14 -15.96 2.57
N GLY A 440 -0.02 -15.68 1.90
CA GLY A 440 1.31 -15.97 2.44
C GLY A 440 1.60 -15.18 3.72
N GLY A 441 1.24 -13.90 3.76
CA GLY A 441 1.40 -13.07 4.94
C GLY A 441 0.60 -13.59 6.15
N LEU A 442 -0.64 -14.02 5.96
CA LEU A 442 -1.52 -14.46 7.05
C LEU A 442 -1.27 -15.89 7.52
N PHE A 443 -1.04 -16.84 6.60
CA PHE A 443 -0.89 -18.26 6.95
C PHE A 443 0.55 -18.67 7.22
N PHE A 444 1.51 -17.99 6.61
CA PHE A 444 2.93 -18.33 6.73
C PHE A 444 3.74 -17.24 7.42
N ASN A 445 3.08 -16.29 8.09
CA ASN A 445 3.71 -15.23 8.87
C ASN A 445 4.80 -14.47 8.08
N TRP A 446 4.55 -14.22 6.80
CA TRP A 446 5.48 -13.56 5.88
C TRP A 446 6.80 -14.30 5.61
N ASP A 447 6.88 -15.61 5.90
CA ASP A 447 7.99 -16.44 5.44
C ASP A 447 8.06 -16.39 3.91
N ILE A 448 9.20 -15.95 3.37
CA ILE A 448 9.34 -15.63 1.95
C ILE A 448 9.13 -16.88 1.08
N PRO A 449 9.85 -18.00 1.30
CA PRO A 449 9.64 -19.22 0.50
C PRO A 449 8.20 -19.75 0.57
N MET A 450 7.60 -19.78 1.76
CA MET A 450 6.21 -20.23 1.91
C MET A 450 5.20 -19.26 1.29
N THR A 451 5.48 -17.96 1.29
CA THR A 451 4.65 -16.95 0.63
C THR A 451 4.71 -17.08 -0.89
N VAL A 452 5.88 -17.40 -1.46
CA VAL A 452 6.01 -17.70 -2.89
C VAL A 452 5.25 -18.99 -3.25
N TYR A 453 5.34 -20.02 -2.42
CA TYR A 453 4.54 -21.24 -2.57
C TYR A 453 3.03 -20.95 -2.48
N ALA A 454 2.60 -20.12 -1.52
CA ALA A 454 1.22 -19.66 -1.37
C ALA A 454 0.69 -19.00 -2.64
N LEU A 455 1.49 -18.12 -3.23
CA LEU A 455 1.15 -17.40 -4.47
C LEU A 455 0.90 -18.37 -5.62
N ALA A 456 1.71 -19.42 -5.76
CA ALA A 456 1.52 -20.43 -6.79
C ALA A 456 0.19 -21.19 -6.61
N GLY A 457 -0.14 -21.60 -5.38
CA GLY A 457 -1.43 -22.23 -5.07
C GLY A 457 -2.61 -21.29 -5.30
N ALA A 458 -2.52 -20.06 -4.78
CA ALA A 458 -3.56 -19.04 -4.92
C ALA A 458 -3.87 -18.71 -6.37
N LEU A 459 -2.88 -18.79 -7.27
CA LEU A 459 -3.08 -18.61 -8.71
C LEU A 459 -4.01 -19.68 -9.28
N ILE A 460 -3.73 -20.95 -9.00
CA ILE A 460 -4.54 -22.06 -9.51
C ILE A 460 -5.94 -22.04 -8.91
N PHE A 461 -6.05 -21.91 -7.59
CA PHE A 461 -7.35 -21.90 -6.90
C PHE A 461 -8.23 -20.72 -7.32
N SER A 462 -7.67 -19.51 -7.43
CA SER A 462 -8.43 -18.34 -7.90
C SER A 462 -8.84 -18.47 -9.37
N ALA A 463 -7.98 -19.04 -10.21
CA ALA A 463 -8.30 -19.28 -11.61
C ALA A 463 -9.45 -20.28 -11.75
N MET A 464 -9.43 -21.37 -10.98
CA MET A 464 -10.50 -22.37 -10.94
C MET A 464 -11.83 -21.77 -10.45
N PHE A 465 -11.78 -20.96 -9.40
CA PHE A 465 -12.93 -20.21 -8.91
C PHE A 465 -13.53 -19.30 -10.01
N GLU A 466 -12.69 -18.60 -10.78
CA GLU A 466 -13.14 -17.73 -11.88
C GLU A 466 -13.72 -18.54 -13.07
N TRP A 467 -13.12 -19.69 -13.40
CA TRP A 467 -13.51 -20.52 -14.55
C TRP A 467 -14.84 -21.25 -14.36
N TYR A 468 -15.11 -21.70 -13.14
CA TYR A 468 -16.31 -22.45 -12.81
C TYR A 468 -17.33 -21.65 -12.03
N ARG A 469 -16.98 -20.43 -11.60
CA ARG A 469 -17.84 -19.56 -10.77
C ARG A 469 -18.50 -20.36 -9.65
N SER A 470 -17.70 -21.14 -8.96
CA SER A 470 -18.15 -22.02 -7.89
C SER A 470 -17.00 -22.23 -6.92
N ILE A 471 -17.28 -22.05 -5.63
CA ILE A 471 -16.30 -22.32 -4.57
C ILE A 471 -16.01 -23.82 -4.40
N TRP A 472 -16.89 -24.70 -4.88
CA TRP A 472 -16.63 -26.13 -4.87
C TRP A 472 -15.41 -26.51 -5.71
N ALA A 473 -15.07 -25.74 -6.75
CA ALA A 473 -13.94 -26.02 -7.61
C ALA A 473 -12.61 -26.01 -6.83
N PRO A 474 -12.21 -24.90 -6.18
CA PRO A 474 -11.01 -24.92 -5.38
C PRO A 474 -11.12 -25.81 -4.13
N ILE A 475 -12.29 -25.94 -3.48
CA ILE A 475 -12.46 -26.83 -2.31
C ILE A 475 -12.14 -28.30 -2.65
N ILE A 476 -12.69 -28.83 -3.76
CA ILE A 476 -12.43 -30.21 -4.19
C ILE A 476 -10.94 -30.40 -4.49
N ASN A 477 -10.33 -29.42 -5.16
CA ASN A 477 -8.91 -29.47 -5.50
C ASN A 477 -8.02 -29.49 -4.24
N GLU A 478 -8.25 -28.56 -3.33
CA GLU A 478 -7.49 -28.41 -2.09
C GLU A 478 -7.65 -29.64 -1.18
N PHE A 479 -8.87 -30.14 -1.04
CA PHE A 479 -9.15 -31.36 -0.26
C PHE A 479 -8.31 -32.53 -0.78
N LEU A 480 -8.34 -32.80 -2.09
CA LEU A 480 -7.62 -33.93 -2.67
C LEU A 480 -6.11 -33.71 -2.71
N LEU A 481 -5.65 -32.47 -2.80
CA LEU A 481 -4.23 -32.11 -2.69
C LEU A 481 -3.68 -32.47 -1.31
N PHE A 482 -4.32 -32.02 -0.23
CA PHE A 482 -3.85 -32.33 1.13
C PHE A 482 -4.10 -33.79 1.53
N PHE A 483 -5.17 -34.41 1.02
CA PHE A 483 -5.38 -35.85 1.18
C PHE A 483 -4.23 -36.65 0.55
N THR A 484 -3.72 -36.19 -0.60
CA THR A 484 -2.55 -36.78 -1.24
C THR A 484 -1.29 -36.61 -0.38
N TYR A 485 -1.11 -35.46 0.30
CA TYR A 485 0.03 -35.27 1.22
C TYR A 485 0.07 -36.32 2.32
N TYR A 486 -1.09 -36.60 2.93
CA TYR A 486 -1.20 -37.59 3.98
C TYR A 486 -0.78 -38.99 3.52
N TRP A 487 -1.31 -39.46 2.39
CA TRP A 487 -0.97 -40.78 1.87
C TRP A 487 0.47 -40.86 1.37
N PHE A 488 0.97 -39.82 0.70
CA PHE A 488 2.34 -39.78 0.22
C PHE A 488 3.34 -39.89 1.38
N ARG A 489 3.03 -39.25 2.52
CA ARG A 489 3.83 -39.37 3.74
C ARG A 489 3.72 -40.75 4.37
N LYS A 490 2.53 -41.35 4.44
CA LYS A 490 2.34 -42.72 4.96
C LYS A 490 3.04 -43.79 4.12
N LEU A 491 3.16 -43.58 2.82
CA LEU A 491 3.91 -44.46 1.91
C LEU A 491 5.43 -44.30 2.06
N ASP A 492 5.89 -43.26 2.75
CA ASP A 492 7.30 -42.93 3.03
C ASP A 492 8.25 -43.15 1.84
N ILE A 493 7.84 -42.65 0.66
CA ILE A 493 8.59 -42.88 -0.58
C ILE A 493 9.94 -42.15 -0.49
N PRO A 494 11.09 -42.85 -0.56
CA PRO A 494 12.39 -42.20 -0.49
C PRO A 494 12.72 -41.45 -1.79
N TYR A 495 13.67 -40.52 -1.72
CA TYR A 495 14.20 -39.89 -2.92
C TYR A 495 14.90 -40.93 -3.81
N GLY A 496 14.51 -41.00 -5.08
CA GLY A 496 15.02 -41.95 -6.06
C GLY A 496 14.28 -41.87 -7.40
N THR A 497 14.50 -42.85 -8.27
CA THR A 497 13.96 -42.85 -9.65
C THR A 497 12.44 -42.76 -9.69
N LEU A 498 11.73 -43.48 -8.81
CA LEU A 498 10.26 -43.43 -8.74
C LEU A 498 9.75 -42.01 -8.49
N LEU A 499 10.36 -41.29 -7.54
CA LEU A 499 9.95 -39.95 -7.16
C LEU A 499 10.21 -38.93 -8.27
N ILE A 500 11.30 -39.08 -9.03
CA ILE A 500 11.57 -38.28 -10.24
C ILE A 500 10.51 -38.55 -11.31
N VAL A 501 10.15 -39.81 -11.54
CA VAL A 501 9.08 -40.17 -12.49
C VAL A 501 7.74 -39.56 -12.06
N LEU A 502 7.38 -39.66 -10.79
CA LEU A 502 6.17 -39.06 -10.23
C LEU A 502 6.15 -37.54 -10.41
N LEU A 503 7.29 -36.87 -10.18
CA LEU A 503 7.43 -35.42 -10.40
C LEU A 503 7.20 -35.04 -11.86
N VAL A 504 7.78 -35.78 -12.81
CA VAL A 504 7.63 -35.50 -14.26
C VAL A 504 6.20 -35.76 -14.73
N VAL A 505 5.63 -36.91 -14.37
CA VAL A 505 4.26 -37.29 -14.76
C VAL A 505 3.25 -36.31 -14.19
N SER A 506 3.37 -35.95 -12.90
CA SER A 506 2.50 -34.95 -12.28
C SER A 506 2.65 -33.57 -12.90
N SER A 507 3.87 -33.15 -13.28
CA SER A 507 4.10 -31.89 -14.00
C SER A 507 3.32 -31.83 -15.32
N VAL A 508 3.42 -32.89 -16.13
CA VAL A 508 2.69 -33.01 -17.41
C VAL A 508 1.17 -33.04 -17.18
N ALA A 509 0.72 -33.79 -16.17
CA ALA A 509 -0.68 -33.89 -15.81
C ALA A 509 -1.27 -32.54 -15.38
N ILE A 510 -0.56 -31.76 -14.54
CA ILE A 510 -0.98 -30.43 -14.10
C ILE A 510 -1.16 -29.51 -15.31
N ILE A 511 -0.16 -29.42 -16.20
CA ILE A 511 -0.22 -28.56 -17.39
C ILE A 511 -1.39 -28.97 -18.30
N GLY A 512 -1.54 -30.28 -18.57
CA GLY A 512 -2.60 -30.82 -19.40
C GLY A 512 -4.00 -30.58 -18.84
N LEU A 513 -4.20 -30.84 -17.55
CA LEU A 513 -5.48 -30.66 -16.86
C LEU A 513 -5.84 -29.17 -16.75
N VAL A 514 -4.89 -28.30 -16.40
CA VAL A 514 -5.12 -26.85 -16.36
C VAL A 514 -5.52 -26.33 -17.74
N ALA A 515 -4.82 -26.72 -18.81
CA ALA A 515 -5.15 -26.32 -20.17
C ALA A 515 -6.54 -26.84 -20.60
N TYR A 516 -6.86 -28.09 -20.26
CA TYR A 516 -8.16 -28.70 -20.57
C TYR A 516 -9.31 -28.00 -19.84
N LEU A 517 -9.18 -27.82 -18.52
CA LEU A 517 -10.17 -27.13 -17.68
C LEU A 517 -10.38 -25.68 -18.14
N TYR A 518 -9.29 -24.98 -18.50
CA TYR A 518 -9.39 -23.63 -19.06
C TYR A 518 -10.20 -23.59 -20.36
N ARG A 519 -9.98 -24.55 -21.28
CA ARG A 519 -10.70 -24.62 -22.56
C ARG A 519 -12.17 -24.96 -22.40
N HIS A 520 -12.52 -25.79 -21.41
CA HIS A 520 -13.89 -26.24 -21.14
C HIS A 520 -14.55 -25.51 -19.97
N ARG A 521 -14.02 -24.34 -19.60
CA ARG A 521 -14.60 -23.51 -18.54
C ARG A 521 -16.03 -23.13 -18.87
N GLU A 522 -16.86 -23.00 -17.83
CA GLU A 522 -18.23 -22.55 -17.98
C GLU A 522 -18.22 -21.06 -18.32
N ARG A 523 -18.26 -20.73 -19.61
CA ARG A 523 -18.46 -19.35 -20.07
C ARG A 523 -19.90 -18.98 -19.74
N GLY A 524 -20.10 -18.37 -18.57
CA GLY A 524 -21.37 -17.75 -18.23
C GLY A 524 -21.79 -16.80 -19.36
N THR A 525 -22.97 -17.07 -19.92
CA THR A 525 -23.73 -16.13 -20.74
C THR A 525 -23.75 -14.76 -20.05
N GLY A 526 -23.70 -13.67 -20.84
CA GLY A 526 -23.48 -12.29 -20.38
C GLY A 526 -24.56 -11.66 -19.47
N ALA A 527 -25.33 -12.44 -18.73
CA ALA A 527 -26.42 -11.95 -17.87
C ALA A 527 -25.95 -11.23 -16.59
N SER A 528 -24.77 -11.55 -16.04
CA SER A 528 -24.33 -10.96 -14.77
C SER A 528 -23.83 -9.51 -14.89
N THR A 529 -23.45 -9.06 -16.08
CA THR A 529 -23.05 -7.66 -16.31
C THR A 529 -24.26 -6.73 -16.41
N ASP A 530 -25.38 -7.23 -16.92
CA ASP A 530 -26.62 -6.45 -17.04
C ASP A 530 -27.50 -6.54 -15.79
N GLU A 531 -27.49 -7.65 -15.06
CA GLU A 531 -28.19 -7.72 -13.75
C GLU A 531 -27.44 -6.97 -12.65
N ALA A 532 -26.09 -6.97 -12.65
CA ALA A 532 -25.31 -6.13 -11.73
C ALA A 532 -25.40 -4.64 -12.09
N LYS A 533 -25.61 -4.30 -13.36
CA LYS A 533 -25.95 -2.93 -13.79
C LYS A 533 -27.40 -2.55 -13.43
N LYS A 534 -28.37 -3.46 -13.60
CA LYS A 534 -29.78 -3.25 -13.23
C LYS A 534 -30.00 -3.16 -11.73
N SER A 535 -29.30 -3.96 -10.92
CA SER A 535 -29.36 -3.88 -9.46
C SER A 535 -28.72 -2.60 -8.92
N ARG A 536 -27.62 -2.14 -9.53
CA ARG A 536 -27.02 -0.82 -9.25
C ARG A 536 -27.89 0.35 -9.72
N GLY A 537 -28.61 0.20 -10.83
CA GLY A 537 -29.59 1.18 -11.32
C GLY A 537 -30.79 1.32 -10.37
N ARG A 538 -31.40 0.21 -9.96
CA ARG A 538 -32.53 0.20 -9.01
C ARG A 538 -32.15 0.74 -7.63
N ALA A 539 -30.95 0.43 -7.13
CA ALA A 539 -30.46 0.97 -5.85
C ALA A 539 -30.16 2.49 -5.91
N ALA A 540 -29.81 3.03 -7.08
CA ALA A 540 -29.63 4.46 -7.29
C ALA A 540 -30.98 5.19 -7.41
N GLU A 541 -31.96 4.62 -8.11
CA GLU A 541 -33.32 5.14 -8.20
C GLU A 541 -34.03 5.15 -6.84
N GLN A 542 -33.84 4.09 -6.04
CA GLN A 542 -34.44 4.01 -4.70
C GLN A 542 -33.81 4.99 -3.71
N LYS A 543 -32.51 5.32 -3.86
CA LYS A 543 -31.85 6.40 -3.10
C LYS A 543 -32.28 7.79 -3.55
N ALA A 544 -32.53 7.98 -4.85
CA ALA A 544 -33.02 9.26 -5.40
C ALA A 544 -34.48 9.55 -4.97
N ALA A 545 -35.34 8.53 -4.94
CA ALA A 545 -36.71 8.64 -4.47
C ALA A 545 -36.78 9.03 -2.98
N VAL A 546 -35.97 8.40 -2.13
CA VAL A 546 -35.90 8.71 -0.69
C VAL A 546 -35.33 10.12 -0.42
N SER A 547 -34.45 10.62 -1.29
CA SER A 547 -33.95 12.01 -1.18
C SER A 547 -34.95 13.07 -1.65
N MET A 548 -35.92 12.71 -2.50
CA MET A 548 -36.99 13.62 -2.91
C MET A 548 -38.12 13.70 -1.88
N GLU A 549 -38.43 12.61 -1.18
CA GLU A 549 -39.45 12.60 -0.12
C GLU A 549 -39.00 13.30 1.18
N MET A 550 -37.70 13.43 1.43
CA MET A 550 -37.16 14.15 2.60
C MET A 550 -36.82 15.63 2.34
N GLY A 551 -37.17 16.16 1.16
CA GLY A 551 -36.90 17.55 0.76
C GLY A 551 -38.14 18.35 0.36
N GLY A 552 -39.35 17.86 0.66
CA GLY A 552 -40.64 18.52 0.38
C GLY A 552 -41.24 19.16 1.62
#